data_AF-A0A1F9VR32-F1
#
_entry.id   AF-A0A1F9VR32-F1
#
_cell.length_a   1.000
_cell.length_b   1.000
_cell.length_c   1.000
_cell.angle_alpha   90.00
_cell.angle_beta   90.00
_cell.angle_gamma   90.00
#
_symmetry.space_group_name_H-M   'P 1'
#
loop_
_entity.id
_entity.type
_entity.pdbx_description
1 polymer ?
#
loop_
_entity_poly.entity_id
_entity_poly.type
_entity_poly.pdbx_seq_one_letter_code
_entity_poly.pdbx_strand_id
1 'polypeptide(L)'
;MKNTNPGYYNEVELDRGVQLTIVSYDRTQRALVTAGRATVGGKEVTAEITGVATGKGEDGTVNMWLPAFRFKGRDGGIKRVPCLNAVATLAPHQGAIDTAKAIASYVNRAKTAYRAKISGTRRKALINIAFTGQNCLSV
;
A
#
# COMPACT_ATOMS: atom_id res chain seq x y z
N MET A 1 26.91 -6.84 -8.20
CA MET A 1 25.68 -6.83 -7.37
C MET A 1 24.58 -7.55 -8.14
N LYS A 2 24.00 -8.62 -7.60
CA LYS A 2 22.92 -9.39 -8.26
C LYS A 2 21.66 -8.51 -8.30
N ASN A 3 21.12 -8.30 -9.51
CA ASN A 3 19.94 -7.49 -9.78
C ASN A 3 18.76 -7.93 -8.88
N THR A 4 18.39 -7.07 -7.93
CA THR A 4 17.25 -7.23 -7.00
C THR A 4 15.88 -7.04 -7.65
N ASN A 5 15.81 -7.11 -8.99
CA ASN A 5 14.59 -6.97 -9.75
C ASN A 5 14.12 -8.38 -10.15
N PRO A 6 13.07 -8.95 -9.52
CA PRO A 6 12.68 -10.33 -9.80
C PRO A 6 12.29 -10.58 -11.26
N GLY A 7 12.06 -9.51 -12.04
CA GLY A 7 11.84 -9.55 -13.48
C GLY A 7 10.62 -10.40 -13.90
N TYR A 8 10.14 -10.19 -15.11
CA TYR A 8 8.86 -10.69 -15.58
C TYR A 8 9.01 -11.90 -16.50
N TYR A 9 8.04 -12.81 -16.49
CA TYR A 9 8.00 -13.98 -17.38
C TYR A 9 7.36 -13.67 -18.74
N ASN A 10 6.23 -12.94 -18.76
CA ASN A 10 5.53 -12.47 -19.96
C ASN A 10 4.63 -11.24 -19.64
N GLU A 11 3.95 -10.69 -20.65
CA GLU A 11 3.08 -9.50 -20.48
C GLU A 11 1.89 -9.76 -19.55
N VAL A 12 1.32 -10.96 -19.55
CA VAL A 12 0.20 -11.32 -18.67
C VAL A 12 0.60 -11.23 -17.19
N GLU A 13 1.84 -11.59 -16.86
CA GLU A 13 2.35 -11.48 -15.49
C GLU A 13 2.63 -10.02 -15.08
N LEU A 14 2.82 -9.09 -16.02
CA LEU A 14 2.93 -7.66 -15.74
C LEU A 14 1.62 -7.06 -15.21
N ASP A 15 0.49 -7.57 -15.70
CA ASP A 15 -0.85 -7.11 -15.33
C ASP A 15 -1.38 -7.77 -14.04
N ARG A 16 -0.72 -8.84 -13.58
CA ARG A 16 -1.02 -9.42 -12.28
C ARG A 16 -0.76 -8.40 -11.18
N GLY A 17 -1.58 -8.47 -10.15
CA GLY A 17 -1.53 -7.51 -9.07
C GLY A 17 -2.68 -7.70 -8.11
N VAL A 18 -2.77 -6.80 -7.15
CA VAL A 18 -3.80 -6.86 -6.11
C VAL A 18 -4.49 -5.54 -5.95
N GLN A 19 -5.76 -5.64 -5.56
CA GLN A 19 -6.57 -4.47 -5.26
C GLN A 19 -6.27 -3.97 -3.85
N LEU A 20 -6.05 -2.66 -3.72
CA LEU A 20 -5.95 -2.03 -2.41
C LEU A 20 -7.33 -1.94 -1.77
N THR A 21 -7.40 -2.28 -0.50
CA THR A 21 -8.53 -1.94 0.37
C THR A 21 -8.05 -0.93 1.39
N ILE A 22 -8.77 0.16 1.57
CA ILE A 22 -8.52 1.12 2.65
C ILE A 22 -9.83 1.49 3.31
N VAL A 23 -9.83 1.55 4.63
CA VAL A 23 -11.00 1.88 5.44
C VAL A 23 -10.55 2.86 6.51
N SER A 24 -11.31 3.93 6.69
CA SER A 24 -11.22 4.76 7.88
C SER A 24 -12.42 4.48 8.77
N TYR A 25 -12.14 4.30 10.06
CA TYR A 25 -13.17 4.19 11.10
C TYR A 25 -13.44 5.54 11.77
N ASP A 26 -12.67 6.58 11.43
CA ASP A 26 -12.88 7.95 11.89
C ASP A 26 -14.06 8.59 11.17
N ARG A 27 -14.90 9.31 11.92
CA ARG A 27 -16.12 9.94 11.39
C ARG A 27 -15.83 11.13 10.47
N THR A 28 -14.67 11.76 10.66
CA THR A 28 -14.32 13.06 10.07
C THR A 28 -13.16 12.98 9.08
N GLN A 29 -12.30 11.98 9.20
CA GLN A 29 -11.26 11.66 8.24
C GLN A 29 -11.70 10.47 7.39
N ARG A 30 -11.74 10.64 6.08
CA ARG A 30 -12.18 9.63 5.12
C ARG A 30 -10.98 9.02 4.40
N ALA A 31 -11.10 7.76 4.00
CA ALA A 31 -10.15 7.08 3.15
C ALA A 31 -10.87 6.53 1.91
N LEU A 32 -10.28 6.71 0.73
CA LEU A 32 -10.82 6.25 -0.56
C LEU A 32 -9.70 5.68 -1.43
N VAL A 33 -10.00 4.64 -2.20
CA VAL A 33 -9.09 4.16 -3.26
C VAL A 33 -9.42 4.87 -4.56
N THR A 34 -8.46 5.59 -5.14
CA THR A 34 -8.64 6.36 -6.39
C THR A 34 -8.02 5.68 -7.60
N ALA A 35 -7.00 4.84 -7.39
CA ALA A 35 -6.51 3.89 -8.38
C ALA A 35 -6.41 2.53 -7.71
N GLY A 36 -7.06 1.50 -8.29
CA GLY A 36 -7.44 0.31 -7.55
C GLY A 36 -6.40 -0.81 -7.43
N ARG A 37 -5.46 -0.94 -8.38
CA ARG A 37 -4.59 -2.12 -8.48
C ARG A 37 -3.11 -1.78 -8.57
N ALA A 38 -2.31 -2.37 -7.68
CA ALA A 38 -0.85 -2.38 -7.78
C ALA A 38 -0.44 -3.61 -8.59
N THR A 39 0.23 -3.42 -9.71
CA THR A 39 0.64 -4.53 -10.58
C THR A 39 2.12 -4.84 -10.47
N VAL A 40 2.50 -6.08 -10.82
CA VAL A 40 3.90 -6.48 -10.89
C VAL A 40 4.63 -5.55 -11.86
N GLY A 41 4.00 -5.19 -12.99
CA GLY A 41 4.54 -4.27 -14.01
C GLY A 41 4.74 -2.81 -13.58
N GLY A 42 4.59 -2.49 -12.29
CA GLY A 42 4.93 -1.18 -11.74
C GLY A 42 3.81 -0.16 -11.76
N LYS A 43 2.59 -0.55 -12.14
CA LYS A 43 1.41 0.32 -11.95
C LYS A 43 1.18 0.50 -10.45
N GLU A 44 1.21 1.75 -10.00
CA GLU A 44 0.94 2.10 -8.61
C GLU A 44 -0.56 2.02 -8.30
N VAL A 45 -0.85 1.71 -7.05
CA VAL A 45 -2.18 1.86 -6.46
C VAL A 45 -2.21 3.14 -5.62
N THR A 46 -3.34 3.85 -5.62
CA THR A 46 -3.46 5.14 -4.94
C THR A 46 -4.64 5.14 -3.99
N ALA A 47 -4.36 5.49 -2.73
CA ALA A 47 -5.38 5.86 -1.77
C ALA A 47 -5.32 7.36 -1.46
N GLU A 48 -6.49 7.95 -1.22
CA GLU A 48 -6.67 9.31 -0.79
C GLU A 48 -7.21 9.33 0.65
N ILE A 49 -6.58 10.13 1.50
CA ILE A 49 -7.07 10.48 2.84
C ILE A 49 -7.55 11.92 2.81
N THR A 50 -8.75 12.19 3.31
CA THR A 50 -9.30 13.55 3.40
C THR A 50 -9.83 13.85 4.79
N GLY A 51 -9.79 15.12 5.20
CA GLY A 51 -10.28 15.57 6.49
C GLY A 51 -9.23 15.57 7.60
N VAL A 52 -9.70 15.92 8.79
CA VAL A 52 -8.90 16.00 10.02
C VAL A 52 -9.56 15.07 11.02
N ALA A 53 -8.77 14.20 11.64
CA ALA A 53 -9.27 13.17 12.55
C ALA A 53 -9.84 13.77 13.84
N THR A 54 -10.88 13.14 14.36
CA THR A 54 -11.48 13.43 15.67
C THR A 54 -11.46 12.21 16.58
N GLY A 55 -10.98 11.09 16.07
CA GLY A 55 -11.11 9.77 16.66
C GLY A 55 -10.37 9.58 17.97
N LYS A 56 -10.91 8.65 18.76
CA LYS A 56 -10.38 8.14 20.02
C LYS A 56 -10.57 6.62 19.99
N GLY A 57 -9.61 5.87 20.52
CA GLY A 57 -9.70 4.41 20.53
C GLY A 57 -9.81 3.81 19.13
N GLU A 58 -10.62 2.77 18.96
CA GLU A 58 -10.77 2.03 17.70
C GLU A 58 -11.42 2.88 16.58
N ASP A 59 -12.29 3.82 16.95
CA ASP A 59 -12.91 4.81 16.05
C ASP A 59 -11.90 5.83 15.51
N GLY A 60 -10.66 5.84 16.01
CA GLY A 60 -9.57 6.67 15.51
C GLY A 60 -8.56 5.85 14.73
N THR A 61 -8.98 5.03 13.76
CA THR A 61 -8.05 4.21 12.97
C THR A 61 -8.27 4.30 11.46
N VAL A 62 -7.18 4.17 10.71
CA VAL A 62 -7.19 3.90 9.26
C VAL A 62 -6.47 2.60 9.03
N ASN A 63 -7.13 1.66 8.36
CA ASN A 63 -6.58 0.37 7.99
C ASN A 63 -6.42 0.29 6.47
N MET A 64 -5.28 -0.22 6.02
CA MET A 64 -4.96 -0.43 4.63
C MET A 64 -4.45 -1.85 4.41
N TRP A 65 -5.03 -2.53 3.42
CA TRP A 65 -4.76 -3.94 3.13
C TRP A 65 -4.46 -4.19 1.65
N LEU A 66 -3.42 -4.99 1.40
CA LEU A 66 -3.10 -5.60 0.13
C LEU A 66 -3.02 -7.13 0.33
N PRO A 67 -3.90 -7.91 -0.33
CA PRO A 67 -3.89 -9.37 -0.18
C PRO A 67 -2.61 -10.00 -0.74
N ALA A 68 -2.35 -11.23 -0.31
CA ALA A 68 -1.27 -12.03 -0.88
C ALA A 68 -1.66 -12.49 -2.30
N PHE A 69 -0.69 -12.57 -3.21
CA PHE A 69 -0.90 -13.15 -4.53
C PHE A 69 0.35 -13.87 -5.03
N ARG A 70 0.21 -14.60 -6.14
CA ARG A 70 1.31 -15.32 -6.79
C ARG A 70 1.50 -14.80 -8.21
N PHE A 71 2.75 -14.80 -8.67
CA PHE A 71 3.13 -14.48 -10.03
C PHE A 71 4.33 -15.33 -10.44
N LYS A 72 4.54 -15.48 -11.74
CA LYS A 72 5.72 -16.18 -12.29
C LYS A 72 6.86 -15.19 -12.48
N GLY A 73 7.98 -15.44 -11.80
CA GLY A 73 9.19 -14.61 -11.90
C GLY A 73 9.96 -14.86 -13.19
N ARG A 74 10.95 -14.01 -13.47
CA ARG A 74 11.84 -14.16 -14.63
C ARG A 74 12.63 -15.46 -14.64
N ASP A 75 12.91 -16.00 -13.46
CA ASP A 75 13.56 -17.30 -13.28
C ASP A 75 12.65 -18.49 -13.64
N GLY A 76 11.41 -18.22 -14.07
CA GLY A 76 10.40 -19.23 -14.38
C GLY A 76 9.75 -19.84 -13.14
N GLY A 77 10.23 -19.51 -11.93
CA GLY A 77 9.69 -19.97 -10.67
C GLY A 77 8.45 -19.20 -10.24
N ILE A 78 7.60 -19.85 -9.46
CA ILE A 78 6.45 -19.17 -8.84
C ILE A 78 6.94 -18.39 -7.62
N LYS A 79 6.59 -17.10 -7.59
CA LYS A 79 6.83 -16.21 -6.46
C LYS A 79 5.52 -15.89 -5.78
N ARG A 80 5.57 -15.77 -4.45
CA ARG A 80 4.45 -15.32 -3.62
C ARG A 80 4.77 -13.97 -3.01
N VAL A 81 3.89 -13.02 -3.24
CA VAL A 81 3.87 -11.75 -2.53
C VAL A 81 3.06 -11.94 -1.24
N PRO A 82 3.64 -11.73 -0.06
CA PRO A 82 2.90 -11.82 1.18
C PRO A 82 1.89 -10.68 1.30
N CYS A 83 0.86 -10.92 2.10
CA CYS A 83 -0.13 -9.93 2.50
C CYS A 83 0.55 -8.75 3.21
N LEU A 84 0.03 -7.54 2.99
CA LEU A 84 0.41 -6.33 3.73
C LEU A 84 -0.84 -5.75 4.39
N ASN A 85 -0.79 -5.61 5.71
CA ASN A 85 -1.82 -4.95 6.52
C ASN A 85 -1.15 -3.83 7.31
N ALA A 86 -1.50 -2.57 7.01
CA ALA A 86 -0.98 -1.39 7.67
C ALA A 86 -2.12 -0.68 8.42
N VAL A 87 -1.96 -0.54 9.73
CA VAL A 87 -2.92 0.16 10.58
C VAL A 87 -2.27 1.43 11.13
N ALA A 88 -2.93 2.56 10.96
CA ALA A 88 -2.55 3.83 11.58
C ALA A 88 -3.60 4.22 12.62
N THR A 89 -3.16 4.33 13.87
CA THR A 89 -3.94 4.99 14.92
C THR A 89 -3.85 6.50 14.73
N LEU A 90 -4.98 7.17 14.82
CA LEU A 90 -5.15 8.60 14.61
C LEU A 90 -5.19 9.30 15.96
N ALA A 91 -4.41 10.38 16.09
CA ALA A 91 -4.58 11.33 17.17
C ALA A 91 -5.71 12.33 16.85
N PRO A 92 -6.39 12.88 17.87
CA PRO A 92 -7.26 14.03 17.66
C PRO A 92 -6.53 15.17 16.95
N HIS A 93 -7.21 15.82 16.01
CA HIS A 93 -6.66 16.90 15.17
C HIS A 93 -5.54 16.48 14.22
N GLN A 94 -5.29 15.19 14.03
CA GLN A 94 -4.32 14.69 13.06
C GLN A 94 -4.79 15.00 11.63
N GLY A 95 -3.91 15.61 10.83
CA GLY A 95 -4.20 15.92 9.44
C GLY A 95 -4.10 14.68 8.54
N ALA A 96 -4.71 14.76 7.35
CA ALA A 96 -4.62 13.72 6.33
C ALA A 96 -3.17 13.36 5.97
N ILE A 97 -2.27 14.35 5.88
CA ILE A 97 -0.85 14.12 5.56
C ILE A 97 -0.12 13.33 6.64
N ASP A 98 -0.46 13.54 7.91
CA ASP A 98 0.16 12.84 9.04
C ASP A 98 -0.30 11.37 9.05
N THR A 99 -1.58 11.13 8.77
CA THR A 99 -2.13 9.78 8.58
C THR A 99 -1.46 9.07 7.41
N ALA A 100 -1.35 9.73 6.26
CA ALA A 100 -0.66 9.20 5.09
C ALA A 100 0.80 8.84 5.42
N LYS A 101 1.49 9.69 6.18
CA LYS A 101 2.86 9.45 6.63
C LYS A 101 2.97 8.25 7.57
N ALA A 102 2.02 8.06 8.49
CA ALA A 102 2.00 6.90 9.37
C ALA A 102 1.86 5.59 8.57
N ILE A 103 0.91 5.53 7.64
CA ILE A 103 0.70 4.37 6.76
C ILE A 103 1.94 4.13 5.89
N ALA A 104 2.45 5.14 5.20
CA ALA A 104 3.62 4.97 4.33
C ALA A 104 4.87 4.52 5.11
N SER A 105 5.04 5.03 6.33
CA SER A 105 6.12 4.62 7.23
C SER A 105 5.98 3.17 7.68
N TYR A 106 4.75 2.65 7.83
CA TYR A 106 4.53 1.22 8.05
C TYR A 106 4.94 0.41 6.81
N VAL A 107 4.43 0.76 5.62
CA VAL A 107 4.74 0.05 4.37
C VAL A 107 6.25 -0.01 4.09
N ASN A 108 6.94 1.12 4.26
CA ASN A 108 8.35 1.24 3.93
C ASN A 108 9.27 0.56 4.94
N ARG A 109 8.86 0.44 6.22
CA ARG A 109 9.60 -0.32 7.24
C ARG A 109 9.33 -1.81 7.16
N ALA A 110 8.14 -2.21 6.74
CA ALA A 110 7.80 -3.60 6.56
C ALA A 110 8.69 -4.24 5.47
N LYS A 111 9.19 -5.46 5.74
CA LYS A 111 9.93 -6.27 4.76
C LYS A 111 8.99 -6.86 3.71
N THR A 112 8.36 -6.00 2.93
CA THR A 112 7.34 -6.34 1.93
C THR A 112 7.86 -6.12 0.51
N ALA A 113 7.04 -6.48 -0.47
CA ALA A 113 7.28 -6.22 -1.90
C ALA A 113 6.77 -4.86 -2.36
N TYR A 114 6.47 -3.95 -1.43
CA TYR A 114 5.85 -2.67 -1.72
C TYR A 114 6.65 -1.51 -1.14
N ARG A 115 6.54 -0.35 -1.80
CA ARG A 115 7.01 0.93 -1.31
C ARG A 115 5.94 1.98 -1.47
N ALA A 116 5.80 2.83 -0.47
CA ALA A 116 4.82 3.90 -0.42
C ALA A 116 5.50 5.27 -0.58
N LYS A 117 4.86 6.14 -1.36
CA LYS A 117 5.16 7.58 -1.44
C LYS A 117 3.91 8.35 -1.04
N ILE A 118 4.10 9.53 -0.45
CA ILE A 118 2.99 10.39 -0.05
C ILE A 118 3.12 11.76 -0.66
N SER A 119 1.99 12.43 -0.84
CA SER A 119 1.92 13.84 -1.20
C SER A 119 0.64 14.46 -0.67
N GLY A 120 0.58 15.79 -0.62
CA GLY A 120 -0.62 16.53 -0.26
C GLY A 120 -0.45 17.43 0.95
N THR A 121 -1.56 17.67 1.64
CA THR A 121 -1.74 18.72 2.63
C THR A 121 -2.42 18.17 3.89
N ARG A 122 -2.52 19.02 4.92
CA ARG A 122 -3.22 18.71 6.16
C ARG A 122 -4.67 18.22 5.96
N ARG A 123 -5.37 18.65 4.90
CA ARG A 123 -6.78 18.28 4.66
C ARG A 123 -6.99 17.20 3.62
N LYS A 124 -6.00 16.95 2.77
CA LYS A 124 -6.09 15.97 1.68
C LYS A 124 -4.70 15.45 1.35
N ALA A 125 -4.50 14.14 1.42
CA ALA A 125 -3.23 13.50 1.13
C ALA A 125 -3.42 12.24 0.28
N LEU A 126 -2.43 11.93 -0.55
CA LEU A 126 -2.38 10.75 -1.37
C LEU A 126 -1.29 9.81 -0.85
N ILE A 127 -1.57 8.51 -0.92
CA ILE A 127 -0.65 7.42 -0.65
C ILE A 127 -0.56 6.61 -1.94
N ASN A 128 0.60 6.66 -2.61
CA ASN A 128 0.89 5.87 -3.79
C ASN A 128 1.74 4.68 -3.39
N ILE A 129 1.33 3.46 -3.75
CA ILE A 129 2.04 2.23 -3.43
C ILE A 129 2.45 1.53 -4.70
N ALA A 130 3.76 1.35 -4.85
CA ALA A 130 4.39 0.67 -5.97
C ALA A 130 4.84 -0.73 -5.55
N PHE A 131 4.65 -1.71 -6.43
CA PHE A 131 5.32 -3.00 -6.32
C PHE A 131 6.81 -2.83 -6.67
N THR A 132 7.68 -3.42 -5.86
CA THR A 132 9.14 -3.38 -6.05
C THR A 132 9.75 -4.76 -6.26
N GLY A 133 8.97 -5.83 -6.06
CA GLY A 133 9.46 -7.20 -6.19
C GLY A 133 10.41 -7.67 -5.09
N GLN A 134 10.74 -6.82 -4.12
CA GLN A 134 11.60 -7.19 -3.00
C GLN A 134 10.89 -8.13 -2.03
N ASN A 135 11.64 -8.99 -1.32
CA ASN A 135 11.11 -9.85 -0.25
C ASN A 135 9.94 -10.77 -0.68
N CYS A 136 9.81 -11.05 -1.98
CA CYS A 136 8.90 -12.09 -2.47
C CYS A 136 9.44 -13.46 -2.06
N LEU A 137 8.55 -14.36 -1.66
CA LEU A 137 8.90 -15.71 -1.28
C LEU A 137 8.94 -16.60 -2.52
N SER A 138 9.96 -17.43 -2.67
CA SER A 138 9.91 -18.55 -3.62
C SER A 138 8.95 -19.61 -3.09
N VAL A 139 8.12 -20.17 -3.96
CA VAL A 139 7.20 -21.27 -3.66
C VAL A 139 7.66 -22.52 -4.37
#